data_AF-A0A0D7BV09-F1
#
_entry.id   AF-A0A0D7BV09-F1
#
_cell.length_a   1.000
_cell.length_b   1.000
_cell.length_c   1.000
_cell.angle_alpha   90.00
_cell.angle_beta   90.00
_cell.angle_gamma   90.00
#
_symmetry.space_group_name_H-M   'P 1'
#
loop_
_entity.id
_entity.type
_entity.pdbx_description
1 polymer ?
#
loop_
_entity_poly.entity_id
_entity_poly.type
_entity_poly.pdbx_seq_one_letter_code
_entity_poly.pdbx_strand_id
1 'polypeptide(L)'
;MGSLLDPSLLFFQQDRVRRTIIAAYWAVILLATPLWWNITSIERLPLPAGRVHTETQRALTLPATIQLEPGLVDSKPHIINELQSLLDKRLSNSITANVRVNDQNTSPGVYNLVFWDKEDAVLEGRTLKFPRGTSLTSLSDTIIKLLDPPPTSQDFRIAPYSSRYRLSFTLLNEDASSGSYISGWSVQAALRRYIQPILSRVSDLHNCTIESQIQFHAPLAFEPHKLEDNTTALTAEDLTIFVNTAEWTLSSSTSTDPVLHFALFVPNAERRPVKVIDSRTNTFLLPQWGGVVIYNPGDEQDHLGSDALDQIFPLFAQHLLTLLGVPSVPAGIKTPDALSDWQIDALLRRRAIETNQGARDILKSTVTLVNELENMPVGKVVQDEVQAALSALERLHSLSSKSLTDAARLSSEAYTLASRAFFNPDMLAMLYFPTEHKYAVYTPLFASAVIPLIAAAVRELLAWRKQKAAKAAAPVQ
;
A
#
# COMPACT_ATOMS: atom_id res chain seq x y z
N MET A 1 74.96 52.49 -2.92
CA MET A 1 74.04 52.75 -4.04
C MET A 1 73.94 51.49 -4.87
N GLY A 2 72.97 50.62 -4.58
CA GLY A 2 72.75 49.38 -5.33
C GLY A 2 71.81 49.63 -6.51
N SER A 3 72.17 49.13 -7.69
CA SER A 3 71.39 49.21 -8.92
C SER A 3 70.00 48.62 -8.72
N LEU A 4 68.96 49.40 -9.00
CA LEU A 4 67.61 48.89 -9.17
C LEU A 4 67.65 47.87 -10.32
N LEU A 5 67.43 46.59 -10.01
CA LEU A 5 67.29 45.57 -11.04
C LEU A 5 66.16 45.96 -11.99
N ASP A 6 66.48 45.96 -13.28
CA ASP A 6 65.52 46.22 -14.35
C ASP A 6 64.40 45.17 -14.26
N PRO A 7 63.14 45.55 -13.97
CA PRO A 7 62.07 44.59 -13.71
C PRO A 7 61.78 43.69 -14.93
N SER A 8 62.20 44.10 -16.12
CA SER A 8 62.12 43.37 -17.39
C SER A 8 63.00 42.10 -17.47
N LEU A 9 63.97 41.94 -16.57
CA LEU A 9 64.86 40.78 -16.50
C LEU A 9 64.30 39.63 -15.64
N LEU A 10 63.12 39.82 -15.05
CA LEU A 10 62.43 38.78 -14.28
C LEU A 10 61.77 37.77 -15.24
N PHE A 11 62.17 36.49 -15.14
CA PHE A 11 61.83 35.38 -16.05
C PHE A 11 60.31 35.21 -16.32
N PHE A 12 59.48 35.67 -15.39
CA PHE A 12 58.01 35.61 -15.44
C PHE A 12 57.37 36.70 -16.30
N GLN A 13 58.13 37.70 -16.78
CA GLN A 13 57.61 38.84 -17.55
C GLN A 13 57.71 38.66 -19.07
N GLN A 14 58.27 37.55 -19.55
CA GLN A 14 58.28 37.26 -20.98
C GLN A 14 56.85 36.98 -21.49
N ASP A 15 56.41 37.76 -22.48
CA ASP A 15 55.09 37.64 -23.12
C ASP A 15 54.78 36.19 -23.57
N ARG A 16 55.82 35.42 -23.95
CA ARG A 16 55.67 34.00 -24.29
C ARG A 16 55.26 33.17 -23.08
N VAL A 17 55.98 33.25 -21.96
CA VAL A 17 55.71 32.49 -20.73
C VAL A 17 54.31 32.82 -20.18
N ARG A 18 53.93 34.10 -20.17
CA ARG A 18 52.58 34.53 -19.77
C ARG A 18 51.48 33.89 -20.62
N ARG A 19 51.67 33.85 -21.95
CA ARG A 19 50.73 33.19 -22.88
C ARG A 19 50.66 31.69 -22.65
N THR A 20 51.79 31.02 -22.41
CA THR A 20 51.80 29.58 -22.15
C THR A 20 51.08 29.23 -20.86
N ILE A 21 51.26 30.03 -19.80
CA ILE A 21 50.56 29.83 -18.51
C ILE A 21 49.06 30.00 -18.69
N ILE A 22 48.60 31.09 -19.33
CA ILE A 22 47.17 31.33 -19.58
C ILE A 22 46.61 30.20 -20.45
N ALA A 23 47.31 29.82 -21.52
CA ALA A 23 46.89 28.73 -22.41
C ALA A 23 46.82 27.37 -21.67
N ALA A 24 47.75 27.09 -20.75
CA ALA A 24 47.74 25.85 -19.96
C ALA A 24 46.52 25.78 -19.03
N TYR A 25 46.16 26.87 -18.33
CA TYR A 25 44.95 26.90 -17.51
C TYR A 25 43.68 26.65 -18.34
N TRP A 26 43.56 27.29 -19.51
CA TRP A 26 42.41 27.07 -20.39
C TRP A 26 42.39 25.68 -21.00
N ALA A 27 43.55 25.09 -21.33
CA ALA A 27 43.64 23.71 -21.79
C ALA A 27 43.15 22.73 -20.72
N VAL A 28 43.55 22.92 -19.46
CA VAL A 28 43.07 22.08 -18.34
C VAL A 28 41.57 22.25 -18.15
N ILE A 29 41.04 23.47 -18.17
CA ILE A 29 39.58 23.71 -18.03
C ILE A 29 38.82 23.01 -19.15
N LEU A 30 39.25 23.16 -20.41
CA LEU A 30 38.60 22.54 -21.56
C LEU A 30 38.66 21.01 -21.53
N LEU A 31 39.73 20.42 -20.99
CA LEU A 31 39.84 18.97 -20.79
C LEU A 31 39.04 18.49 -19.59
N ALA A 32 38.89 19.32 -18.55
CA ALA A 32 38.14 18.99 -17.35
C ALA A 32 36.62 19.16 -17.54
N THR A 33 36.16 20.07 -18.40
CA THR A 33 34.73 20.33 -18.62
C THR A 33 33.92 19.10 -19.06
N PRO A 34 34.36 18.25 -20.00
CA PRO A 34 33.62 17.04 -20.40
C PRO A 34 33.58 16.00 -19.27
N LEU A 35 34.69 15.85 -18.54
CA LEU A 35 34.77 14.94 -17.39
C LEU A 35 33.85 15.40 -16.26
N TRP A 36 33.87 16.69 -15.94
CA TRP A 36 32.99 17.30 -14.95
C TRP A 36 31.52 17.18 -15.35
N TRP A 37 31.19 17.44 -16.61
CA TRP A 37 29.83 17.29 -17.12
C TRP A 37 29.34 15.84 -16.99
N ASN A 38 30.17 14.86 -17.35
CA ASN A 38 29.83 13.44 -17.23
C ASN A 38 29.65 13.00 -15.75
N ILE A 39 30.54 13.44 -14.85
CA ILE A 39 30.46 13.08 -13.42
C ILE A 39 29.29 13.78 -12.70
N THR A 40 28.86 14.95 -13.17
CA THR A 40 27.81 15.75 -12.52
C THR A 40 26.45 15.66 -13.21
N SER A 41 26.36 15.03 -14.38
CA SER A 41 25.09 14.77 -15.05
C SER A 41 24.28 13.75 -14.26
N ILE A 42 23.01 14.06 -14.07
CA ILE A 42 22.07 13.17 -13.39
C ILE A 42 21.68 12.05 -14.37
N GLU A 43 21.78 10.80 -13.94
CA GLU A 43 21.29 9.68 -14.73
C GLU A 43 19.75 9.72 -14.78
N ARG A 44 19.20 9.90 -15.98
CA ARG A 44 17.75 9.93 -16.22
C ARG A 44 17.40 9.02 -17.39
N LEU A 45 17.08 7.77 -17.08
CA LEU A 45 16.63 6.81 -18.08
C LEU A 45 15.17 7.10 -18.51
N PRO A 46 14.84 6.93 -19.80
CA PRO A 46 13.48 7.17 -20.27
C PRO A 46 12.52 6.11 -19.73
N LEU A 47 11.39 6.55 -19.19
CA LEU A 47 10.28 5.67 -18.83
C LEU A 47 9.38 5.40 -20.06
N PRO A 48 8.76 4.22 -20.18
CA PRO A 48 7.92 3.86 -21.31
C PRO A 48 6.52 4.52 -21.24
N ALA A 49 6.47 5.86 -21.31
CA ALA A 49 5.25 6.66 -21.15
C ALA A 49 4.10 6.22 -22.08
N GLY A 50 4.38 5.93 -23.35
CA GLY A 50 3.37 5.46 -24.30
C GLY A 50 2.71 4.12 -23.91
N ARG A 51 3.50 3.19 -23.34
CA ARG A 51 2.96 1.92 -22.81
C ARG A 51 2.12 2.16 -21.56
N VAL A 52 2.58 3.03 -20.66
CA VAL A 52 1.80 3.43 -19.47
C VAL A 52 0.45 4.02 -19.89
N HIS A 53 0.41 4.91 -20.87
CA HIS A 53 -0.86 5.48 -21.36
C HIS A 53 -1.81 4.44 -21.96
N THR A 54 -1.28 3.43 -22.66
CA THR A 54 -2.08 2.37 -23.27
C THR A 54 -2.67 1.43 -22.21
N GLU A 55 -1.83 0.95 -21.29
CA GLU A 55 -2.27 0.04 -20.21
C GLU A 55 -3.17 0.76 -19.20
N THR A 56 -2.97 2.06 -18.96
CA THR A 56 -3.83 2.86 -18.09
C THR A 56 -5.21 3.15 -18.66
N GLN A 57 -5.54 2.71 -19.89
CA GLN A 57 -6.90 2.82 -20.45
C GLN A 57 -7.64 1.48 -20.46
N ARG A 58 -6.95 0.37 -20.18
CA ARG A 58 -7.52 -0.96 -20.29
C ARG A 58 -8.34 -1.31 -19.05
N ALA A 59 -9.61 -1.63 -19.24
CA ALA A 59 -10.48 -2.10 -18.16
C ALA A 59 -10.15 -3.56 -17.81
N LEU A 60 -10.14 -3.87 -16.51
CA LEU A 60 -10.02 -5.25 -16.04
C LEU A 60 -11.41 -5.87 -15.96
N THR A 61 -11.58 -7.04 -16.58
CA THR A 61 -12.79 -7.85 -16.49
C THR A 61 -12.47 -9.20 -15.85
N LEU A 62 -13.29 -9.57 -14.86
CA LEU A 62 -13.16 -10.80 -14.09
C LEU A 62 -14.42 -11.66 -14.32
N PRO A 63 -14.30 -12.86 -14.91
CA PRO A 63 -15.45 -13.71 -15.15
C PRO A 63 -15.96 -14.38 -13.86
N ALA A 64 -17.27 -14.60 -13.79
CA ALA A 64 -17.93 -15.44 -12.81
C ALA A 64 -18.91 -16.36 -13.52
N THR A 65 -18.71 -17.68 -13.45
CA THR A 65 -19.61 -18.64 -14.12
C THR A 65 -20.60 -19.19 -13.10
N ILE A 66 -21.89 -19.10 -13.39
CA ILE A 66 -22.96 -19.63 -12.56
C ILE A 66 -23.57 -20.83 -13.28
N GLN A 67 -23.47 -22.00 -12.65
CA GLN A 67 -24.01 -23.26 -13.14
C GLN A 67 -25.34 -23.56 -12.46
N LEU A 68 -26.36 -23.77 -13.29
CA LEU A 68 -27.70 -24.14 -12.85
C LEU A 68 -27.87 -25.66 -12.94
N GLU A 69 -28.53 -26.23 -11.93
CA GLU A 69 -28.93 -27.64 -11.94
C GLU A 69 -29.88 -27.95 -13.12
N PRO A 70 -29.72 -29.08 -13.84
CA PRO A 70 -30.54 -29.40 -15.02
C PRO A 70 -32.05 -29.40 -14.73
N GLY A 71 -32.49 -29.97 -13.61
CA GLY A 71 -33.91 -30.04 -13.26
C GLY A 71 -34.58 -28.67 -13.07
N LEU A 72 -33.80 -27.61 -12.83
CA LEU A 72 -34.28 -26.24 -12.77
C LEU A 72 -34.58 -25.68 -14.16
N VAL A 73 -33.73 -25.99 -15.13
CA VAL A 73 -33.87 -25.55 -16.52
C VAL A 73 -35.07 -26.24 -17.16
N ASP A 74 -35.25 -27.53 -16.87
CA ASP A 74 -36.41 -28.31 -17.32
C ASP A 74 -37.74 -27.72 -16.81
N SER A 75 -37.73 -27.17 -15.59
CA SER A 75 -38.90 -26.53 -14.98
C SER A 75 -39.17 -25.11 -15.51
N LYS A 76 -38.13 -24.38 -15.94
CA LYS A 76 -38.21 -22.99 -16.43
C LYS A 76 -37.21 -22.75 -17.58
N PRO A 77 -37.61 -22.95 -18.85
CA PRO A 77 -36.67 -22.93 -19.98
C PRO A 77 -36.04 -21.56 -20.25
N HIS A 78 -36.65 -20.46 -19.80
CA HIS A 78 -36.13 -19.10 -19.98
C HIS A 78 -35.27 -18.58 -18.82
N ILE A 79 -35.09 -19.36 -17.75
CA ILE A 79 -34.40 -18.91 -16.53
C ILE A 79 -32.95 -18.47 -16.78
N ILE A 80 -32.26 -19.11 -17.72
CA ILE A 80 -30.87 -18.79 -18.08
C ILE A 80 -30.79 -17.37 -18.63
N ASN A 81 -31.61 -17.05 -19.64
CA ASN A 81 -31.59 -15.76 -20.32
C ASN A 81 -32.10 -14.64 -19.41
N GLU A 82 -33.13 -14.92 -18.60
CA GLU A 82 -33.64 -13.96 -17.62
C GLU A 82 -32.61 -13.65 -16.54
N LEU A 83 -31.96 -14.67 -15.97
CA LEU A 83 -30.92 -14.48 -14.95
C LEU A 83 -29.70 -13.76 -15.54
N GLN A 84 -29.24 -14.16 -16.73
CA GLN A 84 -28.14 -13.49 -17.43
C GLN A 84 -28.46 -12.00 -17.64
N SER A 85 -29.65 -11.67 -18.15
CA SER A 85 -30.10 -10.28 -18.35
C SER A 85 -30.17 -9.47 -17.05
N LEU A 86 -30.58 -10.08 -15.94
CA LEU A 86 -30.60 -9.41 -14.63
C LEU A 86 -29.20 -9.15 -14.07
N LEU A 87 -28.28 -10.10 -14.25
CA LEU A 87 -26.89 -9.97 -13.80
C LEU A 87 -26.13 -8.94 -14.63
N ASP A 88 -26.24 -8.98 -15.97
CA ASP A 88 -25.57 -8.03 -16.87
C ASP A 88 -26.01 -6.58 -16.63
N LYS A 89 -27.25 -6.37 -16.18
CA LYS A 89 -27.78 -5.03 -15.86
C LYS A 89 -27.30 -4.47 -14.52
N ARG A 90 -26.87 -5.33 -13.59
CA ARG A 90 -26.68 -4.93 -12.18
C ARG A 90 -25.28 -5.16 -11.64
N LEU A 91 -24.49 -6.03 -12.25
CA LEU A 91 -23.08 -6.19 -11.91
C LEU A 91 -22.27 -5.00 -12.39
N SER A 92 -21.16 -4.70 -11.71
CA SER A 92 -20.20 -3.71 -12.17
C SER A 92 -19.53 -4.13 -13.48
N ASN A 93 -19.07 -3.15 -14.26
CA ASN A 93 -18.37 -3.37 -15.53
C ASN A 93 -17.09 -4.22 -15.40
N SER A 94 -16.57 -4.36 -14.18
CA SER A 94 -15.38 -5.14 -13.87
C SER A 94 -15.66 -6.64 -13.74
N ILE A 95 -16.92 -7.06 -13.66
CA ILE A 95 -17.31 -8.45 -13.45
C ILE A 95 -18.25 -8.89 -14.59
N THR A 96 -17.92 -10.01 -15.24
CA THR A 96 -18.75 -10.59 -16.29
C THR A 96 -19.34 -11.91 -15.81
N ALA A 97 -20.65 -11.97 -15.64
CA ALA A 97 -21.33 -13.21 -15.29
C ALA A 97 -21.62 -14.04 -16.54
N ASN A 98 -21.45 -15.36 -16.44
CA ASN A 98 -21.83 -16.32 -17.48
C ASN A 98 -22.72 -17.40 -16.86
N VAL A 99 -24.01 -17.42 -17.21
CA VAL A 99 -24.95 -18.42 -16.73
C VAL A 99 -24.98 -19.62 -17.70
N ARG A 100 -24.75 -20.83 -17.18
CA ARG A 100 -24.73 -22.07 -17.98
C ARG A 100 -25.44 -23.21 -17.25
N VAL A 101 -25.79 -24.25 -17.99
CA VAL A 101 -26.31 -25.50 -17.40
C VAL A 101 -25.13 -26.38 -17.01
N ASN A 102 -25.25 -27.04 -15.84
CA ASN A 102 -24.25 -27.85 -15.18
C ASN A 102 -23.28 -28.60 -16.12
N ASP A 103 -21.97 -28.38 -15.90
CA ASP A 103 -20.85 -29.06 -16.59
C ASP A 103 -20.02 -29.91 -15.60
N GLN A 104 -20.58 -30.21 -14.42
CA GLN A 104 -19.93 -30.91 -13.30
C GLN A 104 -18.54 -30.38 -12.89
N ASN A 105 -18.19 -29.16 -13.30
CA ASN A 105 -16.85 -28.63 -13.14
C ASN A 105 -16.79 -27.65 -11.96
N THR A 106 -16.16 -28.07 -10.86
CA THR A 106 -15.98 -27.26 -9.64
C THR A 106 -14.67 -26.47 -9.67
N SER A 107 -14.40 -25.78 -10.77
CA SER A 107 -13.19 -24.94 -10.91
C SER A 107 -13.35 -23.60 -10.16
N PRO A 108 -12.25 -22.96 -9.70
CA PRO A 108 -12.29 -21.60 -9.17
C PRO A 108 -12.94 -20.63 -10.18
N GLY A 109 -13.80 -19.74 -9.70
CA GLY A 109 -14.62 -18.86 -10.53
C GLY A 109 -15.93 -19.47 -11.07
N VAL A 110 -16.18 -20.77 -10.80
CA VAL A 110 -17.45 -21.45 -11.11
C VAL A 110 -18.26 -21.66 -9.84
N TYR A 111 -19.56 -21.38 -9.90
CA TYR A 111 -20.50 -21.43 -8.78
C TYR A 111 -21.71 -22.28 -9.12
N ASN A 112 -22.07 -23.20 -8.24
CA ASN A 112 -23.21 -24.08 -8.44
C ASN A 112 -24.45 -23.53 -7.74
N LEU A 113 -25.58 -23.57 -8.42
CA LEU A 113 -26.86 -23.14 -7.89
C LEU A 113 -27.84 -24.30 -7.89
N VAL A 114 -28.27 -24.69 -6.69
CA VAL A 114 -29.12 -25.86 -6.44
C VAL A 114 -30.36 -25.39 -5.70
N PHE A 115 -31.54 -25.87 -6.11
CA PHE A 115 -32.77 -25.59 -5.39
C PHE A 115 -33.15 -26.76 -4.49
N TRP A 116 -33.45 -26.48 -3.23
CA TRP A 116 -33.76 -27.51 -2.25
C TRP A 116 -35.04 -27.23 -1.46
N ASP A 117 -35.55 -28.26 -0.81
CA ASP A 117 -36.86 -28.26 -0.14
C ASP A 117 -36.86 -27.63 1.27
N LYS A 118 -35.75 -27.02 1.70
CA LYS A 118 -35.67 -26.32 2.99
C LYS A 118 -35.89 -24.82 2.81
N GLU A 119 -36.41 -24.18 3.86
CA GLU A 119 -36.71 -22.74 3.89
C GLU A 119 -35.45 -21.86 3.99
N ASP A 120 -34.35 -22.40 4.51
CA ASP A 120 -33.10 -21.66 4.65
C ASP A 120 -32.25 -21.71 3.37
N ALA A 121 -31.61 -20.60 3.02
CA ALA A 121 -30.51 -20.62 2.06
C ALA A 121 -29.23 -21.08 2.76
N VAL A 122 -28.48 -21.97 2.14
CA VAL A 122 -27.22 -22.48 2.70
C VAL A 122 -26.12 -22.40 1.65
N LEU A 123 -24.95 -21.95 2.09
CA LEU A 123 -23.78 -21.81 1.24
C LEU A 123 -22.73 -22.81 1.73
N GLU A 124 -22.48 -23.84 0.92
CA GLU A 124 -21.55 -24.94 1.19
C GLU A 124 -20.50 -24.97 0.08
N GLY A 125 -19.25 -24.63 0.41
CA GLY A 125 -18.18 -24.44 -0.56
C GLY A 125 -18.57 -23.45 -1.65
N ARG A 126 -18.61 -23.90 -2.91
CA ARG A 126 -19.01 -23.11 -4.10
C ARG A 126 -20.45 -23.36 -4.53
N THR A 127 -21.26 -24.02 -3.69
CA THR A 127 -22.65 -24.35 -3.99
C THR A 127 -23.58 -23.51 -3.14
N LEU A 128 -24.45 -22.73 -3.79
CA LEU A 128 -25.56 -22.02 -3.16
C LEU A 128 -26.81 -22.90 -3.25
N LYS A 129 -27.25 -23.42 -2.10
CA LYS A 129 -28.53 -24.11 -1.96
C LYS A 129 -29.59 -23.09 -1.61
N PHE A 130 -30.56 -22.90 -2.50
CA PHE A 130 -31.58 -21.88 -2.38
C PHE A 130 -32.99 -22.49 -2.23
N PRO A 131 -33.88 -21.94 -1.39
CA PRO A 131 -35.22 -22.48 -1.19
C PRO A 131 -36.07 -22.51 -2.47
N ARG A 132 -36.83 -23.59 -2.68
CA ARG A 132 -37.82 -23.65 -3.76
C ARG A 132 -38.95 -22.64 -3.52
N GLY A 133 -39.39 -21.97 -4.59
CA GLY A 133 -40.52 -21.02 -4.56
C GLY A 133 -40.13 -19.54 -4.41
N THR A 134 -38.85 -19.22 -4.23
CA THR A 134 -38.36 -17.83 -4.20
C THR A 134 -38.40 -17.16 -5.58
N SER A 135 -38.58 -15.84 -5.61
CA SER A 135 -38.54 -15.06 -6.86
C SER A 135 -37.14 -15.05 -7.49
N LEU A 136 -37.09 -14.98 -8.82
CA LEU A 136 -35.82 -14.85 -9.56
C LEU A 136 -35.10 -13.53 -9.21
N THR A 137 -35.86 -12.48 -8.89
CA THR A 137 -35.31 -11.20 -8.43
C THR A 137 -34.53 -11.37 -7.12
N SER A 138 -35.12 -12.02 -6.11
CA SER A 138 -34.46 -12.28 -4.83
C SER A 138 -33.22 -13.17 -5.00
N LEU A 139 -33.28 -14.16 -5.90
CA LEU A 139 -32.11 -14.96 -6.24
C LEU A 139 -31.00 -14.11 -6.84
N SER A 140 -31.33 -13.28 -7.84
CA SER A 140 -30.38 -12.39 -8.50
C SER A 140 -29.76 -11.40 -7.50
N ASP A 141 -30.55 -10.83 -6.60
CA ASP A 141 -30.08 -9.94 -5.53
C ASP A 141 -29.05 -10.63 -4.63
N THR A 142 -29.32 -11.87 -4.23
CA THR A 142 -28.40 -12.65 -3.41
C THR A 142 -27.09 -12.95 -4.15
N ILE A 143 -27.18 -13.39 -5.41
CA ILE A 143 -26.00 -13.67 -6.25
C ILE A 143 -25.16 -12.41 -6.44
N ILE A 144 -25.78 -11.27 -6.75
CA ILE A 144 -25.08 -10.00 -6.93
C ILE A 144 -24.35 -9.63 -5.63
N LYS A 145 -25.01 -9.71 -4.47
CA LYS A 145 -24.37 -9.41 -3.18
C LYS A 145 -23.20 -10.35 -2.85
N LEU A 146 -23.24 -11.60 -3.32
CA LEU A 146 -22.16 -12.56 -3.11
C LEU A 146 -21.00 -12.39 -4.10
N LEU A 147 -21.26 -11.94 -5.34
CA LEU A 147 -20.23 -11.79 -6.38
C LEU A 147 -19.60 -10.40 -6.39
N ASP A 148 -20.42 -9.37 -6.23
CA ASP A 148 -20.09 -7.94 -6.30
C ASP A 148 -20.75 -7.21 -5.12
N PRO A 149 -20.28 -7.46 -3.89
CA PRO A 149 -20.83 -6.82 -2.69
C PRO A 149 -20.72 -5.30 -2.85
N PRO A 150 -21.85 -4.57 -2.74
CA PRO A 150 -21.84 -3.13 -2.95
C PRO A 150 -20.94 -2.43 -1.93
N PRO A 151 -20.35 -1.28 -2.27
CA PRO A 151 -19.60 -0.51 -1.30
C PRO A 151 -20.52 -0.17 -0.13
N THR A 152 -20.09 -0.51 1.08
CA THR A 152 -20.87 -0.29 2.29
C THR A 152 -20.37 0.94 3.01
N SER A 153 -21.21 1.54 3.84
CA SER A 153 -20.79 2.59 4.77
C SER A 153 -19.66 2.13 5.69
N GLN A 154 -19.33 0.84 5.75
CA GLN A 154 -18.24 0.29 6.57
C GLN A 154 -16.92 0.17 5.80
N ASP A 155 -16.86 0.53 4.52
CA ASP A 155 -15.64 0.40 3.71
C ASP A 155 -14.48 1.27 4.22
N PHE A 156 -14.76 2.38 4.90
CA PHE A 156 -13.71 3.20 5.53
C PHE A 156 -12.92 2.44 6.59
N ARG A 157 -13.47 1.33 7.11
CA ARG A 157 -12.84 0.47 8.12
C ARG A 157 -11.79 -0.46 7.53
N ILE A 158 -11.85 -0.73 6.23
CA ILE A 158 -11.02 -1.73 5.55
C ILE A 158 -9.61 -1.17 5.40
N ALA A 159 -8.62 -1.97 5.79
CA ALA A 159 -7.22 -1.60 5.65
C ALA A 159 -6.83 -1.51 4.16
N PRO A 160 -6.02 -0.50 3.77
CA PRO A 160 -5.44 -0.41 2.44
C PRO A 160 -4.66 -1.67 2.10
N TYR A 161 -4.73 -2.13 0.85
CA TYR A 161 -4.06 -3.38 0.45
C TYR A 161 -2.55 -3.36 0.78
N SER A 162 -2.07 -4.45 1.39
CA SER A 162 -0.65 -4.77 1.50
C SER A 162 -0.43 -6.25 1.26
N SER A 163 0.64 -6.62 0.55
CA SER A 163 1.05 -8.02 0.39
C SER A 163 1.56 -8.63 1.69
N ARG A 164 1.98 -7.79 2.65
CA ARG A 164 2.47 -8.20 3.97
C ARG A 164 1.74 -7.42 5.05
N TYR A 165 1.20 -8.13 6.03
CA TYR A 165 0.67 -7.51 7.24
C TYR A 165 1.35 -8.09 8.46
N ARG A 166 1.41 -7.28 9.50
CA ARG A 166 1.76 -7.73 10.83
C ARG A 166 0.56 -7.62 11.75
N LEU A 167 0.23 -8.70 12.44
CA LEU A 167 -0.89 -8.77 13.38
C LEU A 167 -0.33 -8.74 14.79
N SER A 168 -0.55 -7.64 15.52
CA SER A 168 -0.06 -7.45 16.89
C SER A 168 -1.19 -7.70 17.89
N PHE A 169 -1.08 -8.79 18.66
CA PHE A 169 -2.01 -9.12 19.74
C PHE A 169 -1.44 -8.64 21.07
N THR A 170 -2.04 -7.60 21.65
CA THR A 170 -1.50 -6.97 22.85
C THR A 170 -2.49 -7.10 24.00
N LEU A 171 -2.06 -7.65 25.13
CA LEU A 171 -2.80 -7.56 26.38
C LEU A 171 -2.35 -6.30 27.12
N LEU A 172 -3.29 -5.42 27.44
CA LEU A 172 -3.07 -4.15 28.11
C LEU A 172 -3.71 -4.19 29.49
N ASN A 173 -2.90 -4.12 30.54
CA ASN A 173 -3.38 -3.85 31.89
C ASN A 173 -3.32 -2.35 32.16
N GLU A 174 -4.43 -1.76 32.64
CA GLU A 174 -4.48 -0.33 32.98
C GLU A 174 -3.42 0.00 34.05
N ASP A 175 -3.39 -0.78 35.13
CA ASP A 175 -2.41 -0.65 36.21
C ASP A 175 -2.16 -2.01 36.89
N ALA A 176 -0.94 -2.54 36.79
CA ALA A 176 -0.54 -3.75 37.48
C ALA A 176 -0.18 -3.54 38.96
N SER A 177 0.05 -2.31 39.40
CA SER A 177 0.45 -2.02 40.78
C SER A 177 -0.68 -2.21 41.80
N SER A 178 -1.94 -2.16 41.34
CA SER A 178 -3.14 -2.36 42.16
C SER A 178 -3.42 -3.84 42.52
N GLY A 179 -2.58 -4.77 42.04
CA GLY A 179 -2.60 -6.19 42.44
C GLY A 179 -3.61 -7.07 41.72
N SER A 180 -4.61 -6.52 41.04
CA SER A 180 -5.58 -7.28 40.23
C SER A 180 -5.32 -7.04 38.74
N TYR A 181 -4.37 -7.76 38.17
CA TYR A 181 -3.97 -7.64 36.76
C TYR A 181 -3.76 -9.02 36.14
N ILE A 182 -3.78 -9.07 34.81
CA ILE A 182 -3.49 -10.31 34.09
C ILE A 182 -1.98 -10.41 33.85
N SER A 183 -1.36 -11.40 34.48
CA SER A 183 0.06 -11.73 34.35
C SER A 183 0.38 -12.43 33.02
N GLY A 184 -0.57 -13.18 32.48
CA GLY A 184 -0.37 -14.05 31.33
C GLY A 184 -1.66 -14.45 30.62
N TRP A 185 -1.53 -14.94 29.38
CA TRP A 185 -2.63 -15.46 28.59
C TRP A 185 -2.17 -16.60 27.69
N SER A 186 -3.00 -17.64 27.54
CA SER A 186 -2.75 -18.81 26.69
C SER A 186 -3.02 -18.52 25.20
N VAL A 187 -2.46 -17.41 24.70
CA VAL A 187 -2.77 -16.82 23.39
C VAL A 187 -2.46 -17.75 22.21
N GLN A 188 -1.43 -18.59 22.31
CA GLN A 188 -1.00 -19.45 21.21
C GLN A 188 -2.08 -20.46 20.78
N ALA A 189 -2.83 -21.02 21.74
CA ALA A 189 -3.93 -21.94 21.44
C ALA A 189 -5.09 -21.23 20.76
N ALA A 190 -5.43 -20.04 21.24
CA ALA A 190 -6.50 -19.22 20.68
C ALA A 190 -6.17 -18.73 19.25
N LEU A 191 -4.93 -18.29 19.01
CA LEU A 191 -4.45 -17.92 17.67
C LEU A 191 -4.57 -19.08 16.68
N ARG A 192 -4.13 -20.29 17.06
CA ARG A 192 -4.23 -21.49 16.21
C ARG A 192 -5.68 -21.86 15.90
N ARG A 193 -6.59 -21.66 16.84
CA ARG A 193 -8.00 -22.05 16.70
C ARG A 193 -8.82 -21.04 15.88
N TYR A 194 -8.63 -19.75 16.10
CA TYR A 194 -9.51 -18.71 15.55
C TYR A 194 -8.88 -17.88 14.42
N ILE A 195 -7.57 -17.61 14.50
CA ILE A 195 -6.89 -16.71 13.55
C ILE A 195 -6.21 -17.48 12.42
N GLN A 196 -5.49 -18.55 12.75
CA GLN A 196 -4.77 -19.36 11.77
C GLN A 196 -5.65 -19.89 10.63
N PRO A 197 -6.91 -20.36 10.85
CA PRO A 197 -7.77 -20.79 9.76
C PRO A 197 -8.07 -19.66 8.77
N ILE A 198 -8.27 -18.43 9.25
CA ILE A 198 -8.48 -17.26 8.40
C ILE A 198 -7.23 -16.99 7.57
N LEU A 199 -6.05 -16.94 8.22
CA LEU A 199 -4.77 -16.67 7.54
C LEU A 199 -4.45 -17.72 6.47
N SER A 200 -4.76 -18.99 6.73
CA SER A 200 -4.56 -20.07 5.75
C SER A 200 -5.44 -19.91 4.51
N ARG A 201 -6.60 -19.25 4.63
CA ARG A 201 -7.55 -19.04 3.53
C ARG A 201 -7.25 -17.79 2.72
N VAL A 202 -6.55 -16.80 3.30
CA VAL A 202 -6.17 -15.55 2.64
C VAL A 202 -4.68 -15.48 2.26
N SER A 203 -3.94 -16.58 2.41
CA SER A 203 -2.49 -16.63 2.17
C SER A 203 -2.07 -16.30 0.75
N ASP A 204 -2.96 -16.49 -0.22
CA ASP A 204 -2.73 -16.14 -1.62
C ASP A 204 -2.69 -14.62 -1.86
N LEU A 205 -3.30 -13.85 -0.95
CA LEU A 205 -3.38 -12.38 -1.02
C LEU A 205 -2.39 -11.70 -0.09
N HIS A 206 -2.21 -12.24 1.12
CA HIS A 206 -1.51 -11.61 2.22
C HIS A 206 -0.59 -12.59 2.93
N ASN A 207 0.66 -12.18 3.14
CA ASN A 207 1.58 -12.84 4.05
C ASN A 207 1.53 -12.16 5.42
N CYS A 208 0.96 -12.84 6.40
CA CYS A 208 0.76 -12.27 7.73
C CYS A 208 1.77 -12.82 8.74
N THR A 209 2.48 -11.93 9.45
CA THR A 209 3.26 -12.29 10.64
C THR A 209 2.47 -11.98 11.90
N ILE A 210 2.58 -12.81 12.93
CA ILE A 210 1.87 -12.62 14.20
C ILE A 210 2.89 -12.30 15.29
N GLU A 211 2.59 -11.27 16.08
CA GLU A 211 3.30 -10.92 17.30
C GLU A 211 2.32 -10.87 18.46
N SER A 212 2.76 -11.25 19.66
CA SER A 212 1.96 -11.17 20.88
C SER A 212 2.78 -10.59 22.01
N GLN A 213 2.18 -9.68 22.78
CA GLN A 213 2.85 -9.03 23.90
C GLN A 213 1.87 -8.72 25.05
N ILE A 214 2.44 -8.45 26.23
CA ILE A 214 1.71 -8.06 27.44
C ILE A 214 2.33 -6.76 27.95
N GLN A 215 1.48 -5.76 28.19
CA GLN A 215 1.84 -4.50 28.80
C GLN A 215 1.17 -4.38 30.16
N PHE A 216 1.98 -4.13 31.20
CA PHE A 216 1.54 -4.09 32.59
C PHE A 216 1.06 -2.71 33.06
N HIS A 217 1.29 -1.69 32.25
CA HIS A 217 0.88 -0.32 32.57
C HIS A 217 0.49 0.42 31.29
N ALA A 218 -0.82 0.64 31.15
CA ALA A 218 -1.44 1.31 30.02
C ALA A 218 -2.59 2.20 30.53
N PRO A 219 -2.28 3.29 31.26
CA PRO A 219 -3.30 4.13 31.87
C PRO A 219 -4.16 4.83 30.80
N LEU A 220 -5.44 5.01 31.11
CA LEU A 220 -6.33 5.82 30.27
C LEU A 220 -5.88 7.29 30.33
N ALA A 221 -5.74 7.93 29.16
CA ALA A 221 -5.33 9.33 29.05
C ALA A 221 -6.44 10.33 29.43
N PHE A 222 -7.63 9.83 29.76
CA PHE A 222 -8.82 10.60 30.10
C PHE A 222 -9.57 9.91 31.25
N GLU A 223 -10.46 10.64 31.89
CA GLU A 223 -11.35 10.10 32.90
C GLU A 223 -12.64 9.55 32.25
N PRO A 224 -12.94 8.25 32.40
CA PRO A 224 -14.16 7.67 31.85
C PRO A 224 -15.44 8.24 32.45
N HIS A 225 -16.54 8.18 31.70
CA HIS A 225 -17.85 8.60 32.17
C HIS A 225 -18.40 7.63 33.22
N LYS A 226 -19.01 8.14 34.29
CA LYS A 226 -19.76 7.31 35.25
C LYS A 226 -21.25 7.34 34.89
N LEU A 227 -21.84 6.16 34.68
CA LEU A 227 -23.28 6.00 34.53
C LEU A 227 -24.00 6.12 35.88
N GLU A 228 -25.32 6.31 35.85
CA GLU A 228 -26.18 6.40 37.04
C GLU A 228 -26.08 5.17 37.96
N ASP A 229 -25.76 4.00 37.38
CA ASP A 229 -25.54 2.73 38.10
C ASP A 229 -24.13 2.58 38.71
N ASN A 230 -23.35 3.67 38.76
CA ASN A 230 -21.94 3.69 39.19
C ASN A 230 -20.99 2.82 38.33
N THR A 231 -21.46 2.31 37.19
CA THR A 231 -20.61 1.61 36.22
C THR A 231 -19.84 2.60 35.35
N THR A 232 -18.58 2.29 35.09
CA THR A 232 -17.74 3.10 34.23
C THR A 232 -18.06 2.84 32.76
N ALA A 233 -18.22 3.88 31.97
CA ALA A 233 -18.60 3.83 30.57
C ALA A 233 -17.57 4.53 29.68
N LEU A 234 -17.32 3.93 28.52
CA LEU A 234 -16.43 4.46 27.49
C LEU A 234 -17.21 4.66 26.20
N THR A 235 -17.05 5.83 25.58
CA THR A 235 -17.55 6.07 24.22
C THR A 235 -16.53 5.62 23.18
N ALA A 236 -16.98 5.47 21.93
CA ALA A 236 -16.07 5.21 20.82
C ALA A 236 -15.08 6.37 20.59
N GLU A 237 -15.47 7.62 20.88
CA GLU A 237 -14.62 8.80 20.73
C GLU A 237 -13.48 8.80 21.76
N ASP A 238 -13.79 8.51 23.02
CA ASP A 238 -12.81 8.36 24.11
C ASP A 238 -11.71 7.35 23.74
N LEU A 239 -12.10 6.28 23.06
CA LEU A 239 -11.19 5.22 22.65
C LEU A 239 -10.34 5.59 21.42
N THR A 240 -10.82 6.46 20.53
CA THR A 240 -9.95 7.06 19.49
C THR A 240 -8.89 7.97 20.12
N ILE A 241 -9.26 8.70 21.16
CA ILE A 241 -8.32 9.51 21.95
C ILE A 241 -7.33 8.57 22.63
N PHE A 242 -7.78 7.46 23.23
CA PHE A 242 -6.92 6.49 23.91
C PHE A 242 -5.78 6.00 23.01
N VAL A 243 -6.09 5.54 21.80
CA VAL A 243 -5.08 5.01 20.87
C VAL A 243 -4.13 6.08 20.35
N ASN A 244 -4.59 7.31 20.16
CA ASN A 244 -3.76 8.41 19.65
C ASN A 244 -2.88 9.05 20.73
N THR A 245 -3.33 9.07 21.98
CA THR A 245 -2.64 9.74 23.11
C THR A 245 -1.74 8.79 23.89
N ALA A 246 -2.08 7.51 23.92
CA ALA A 246 -1.22 6.54 24.57
C ALA A 246 0.04 6.34 23.71
N GLU A 247 1.20 6.70 24.25
CA GLU A 247 2.52 6.39 23.70
C GLU A 247 2.79 4.88 23.79
N TRP A 248 1.93 4.07 23.18
CA TRP A 248 2.15 2.65 23.15
C TRP A 248 3.27 2.36 22.16
N THR A 249 4.39 1.87 22.67
CA THR A 249 5.42 1.22 21.87
C THR A 249 4.93 -0.16 21.43
N LEU A 250 3.80 -0.21 20.68
CA LEU A 250 3.18 -1.47 20.24
C LEU A 250 4.01 -2.22 19.18
N SER A 251 5.01 -1.56 18.62
CA SER A 251 5.85 -2.05 17.54
C SER A 251 7.30 -2.19 18.03
N SER A 252 7.70 -3.44 18.27
CA SER A 252 9.05 -3.81 18.69
C SER A 252 10.05 -3.97 17.52
N SER A 253 9.60 -3.82 16.27
CA SER A 253 10.40 -4.13 15.08
C SER A 253 10.54 -2.95 14.10
N THR A 254 11.70 -2.83 13.46
CA THR A 254 12.07 -1.82 12.45
C THR A 254 11.48 -2.07 11.05
N SER A 255 10.35 -2.79 10.94
CA SER A 255 9.71 -3.09 9.64
C SER A 255 8.79 -1.96 9.18
N THR A 256 8.73 -1.76 7.86
CA THR A 256 7.78 -0.86 7.19
C THR A 256 6.44 -1.54 6.89
N ASP A 257 6.28 -2.83 7.23
CA ASP A 257 5.03 -3.56 7.02
C ASP A 257 3.89 -2.96 7.87
N PRO A 258 2.69 -2.71 7.28
CA PRO A 258 1.56 -2.18 8.02
C PRO A 258 1.11 -3.15 9.12
N VAL A 259 0.75 -2.58 10.28
CA VAL A 259 0.38 -3.34 11.47
C VAL A 259 -1.11 -3.21 11.74
N LEU A 260 -1.78 -4.34 11.96
CA LEU A 260 -3.15 -4.39 12.48
C LEU A 260 -3.09 -4.80 13.95
N HIS A 261 -3.69 -3.99 14.82
CA HIS A 261 -3.61 -4.14 16.26
C HIS A 261 -4.86 -4.81 16.83
N PHE A 262 -4.66 -5.82 17.68
CA PHE A 262 -5.73 -6.52 18.38
C PHE A 262 -5.45 -6.41 19.88
N ALA A 263 -6.04 -5.41 20.51
CA ALA A 263 -5.77 -5.10 21.90
C ALA A 263 -6.85 -5.67 22.83
N LEU A 264 -6.43 -6.34 23.89
CA LEU A 264 -7.29 -6.74 24.99
C LEU A 264 -7.02 -5.80 26.16
N PHE A 265 -7.97 -4.93 26.48
CA PHE A 265 -7.84 -3.96 27.57
C PHE A 265 -8.47 -4.49 28.86
N VAL A 266 -7.69 -4.50 29.93
CA VAL A 266 -8.09 -4.90 31.27
C VAL A 266 -8.08 -3.66 32.17
N PRO A 267 -9.26 -3.16 32.58
CA PRO A 267 -9.37 -2.01 33.46
C PRO A 267 -8.81 -2.28 34.86
N ASN A 268 -8.47 -1.22 35.59
CA ASN A 268 -8.10 -1.28 37.01
C ASN A 268 -9.29 -1.74 37.87
N ALA A 269 -9.03 -2.49 38.94
CA ALA A 269 -10.04 -3.04 39.85
C ALA A 269 -11.01 -1.97 40.38
N GLU A 270 -10.52 -0.77 40.70
CA GLU A 270 -11.35 0.33 41.20
C GLU A 270 -12.38 0.85 40.18
N ARG A 271 -12.17 0.60 38.89
CA ARG A 271 -12.99 1.09 37.78
C ARG A 271 -13.83 -0.02 37.13
N ARG A 272 -13.76 -1.25 37.64
CA ARG A 272 -14.55 -2.37 37.12
C ARG A 272 -16.00 -2.33 37.66
N PRO A 273 -17.00 -2.69 36.85
CA PRO A 273 -16.90 -3.06 35.44
C PRO A 273 -16.91 -1.83 34.51
N VAL A 274 -16.09 -1.88 33.46
CA VAL A 274 -16.14 -0.93 32.35
C VAL A 274 -17.01 -1.48 31.22
N LYS A 275 -17.92 -0.65 30.70
CA LYS A 275 -18.77 -0.97 29.55
C LYS A 275 -18.55 0.01 28.40
N VAL A 276 -18.60 -0.50 27.17
CA VAL A 276 -18.57 0.35 25.98
C VAL A 276 -20.00 0.72 25.61
N ILE A 277 -20.26 2.03 25.49
CA ILE A 277 -21.57 2.55 25.08
C ILE A 277 -21.87 2.06 23.65
N ASP A 278 -23.12 1.66 23.39
CA ASP A 278 -23.59 1.09 22.12
C ASP A 278 -22.97 -0.24 21.68
N SER A 279 -22.18 -0.90 22.54
CA SER A 279 -21.62 -2.23 22.27
C SER A 279 -22.23 -3.29 23.19
N ARG A 280 -22.84 -4.32 22.60
CA ARG A 280 -23.38 -5.46 23.37
C ARG A 280 -22.30 -6.40 23.89
N THR A 281 -21.12 -6.39 23.27
CA THR A 281 -20.02 -7.33 23.54
C THR A 281 -18.75 -6.64 24.04
N ASN A 282 -18.85 -5.37 24.50
CA ASN A 282 -17.70 -4.58 25.00
C ASN A 282 -16.51 -4.56 24.03
N THR A 283 -16.81 -4.53 22.74
CA THR A 283 -15.82 -4.56 21.65
C THR A 283 -16.01 -3.35 20.75
N PHE A 284 -14.91 -2.89 20.15
CA PHE A 284 -14.95 -1.86 19.13
C PHE A 284 -13.84 -2.06 18.09
N LEU A 285 -14.09 -1.54 16.89
CA LEU A 285 -13.18 -1.61 15.75
C LEU A 285 -12.78 -0.20 15.34
N LEU A 286 -11.47 0.06 15.38
CA LEU A 286 -10.89 1.30 14.88
C LEU A 286 -10.55 1.12 13.39
N PRO A 287 -11.10 1.98 12.52
CA PRO A 287 -10.88 1.90 11.07
C PRO A 287 -9.41 1.82 10.70
N GLN A 288 -9.03 0.86 9.85
CA GLN A 288 -7.67 0.69 9.31
C GLN A 288 -6.55 0.45 10.33
N TRP A 289 -6.85 0.50 11.63
CA TRP A 289 -5.89 0.33 12.71
C TRP A 289 -6.00 -1.04 13.35
N GLY A 290 -7.21 -1.46 13.73
CA GLY A 290 -7.31 -2.62 14.60
C GLY A 290 -8.61 -2.74 15.38
N GLY A 291 -8.68 -3.77 16.22
CA GLY A 291 -9.81 -4.04 17.10
C GLY A 291 -9.40 -4.06 18.56
N VAL A 292 -10.28 -3.59 19.43
CA VAL A 292 -10.04 -3.58 20.87
C VAL A 292 -11.22 -4.22 21.58
N VAL A 293 -10.91 -5.08 22.54
CA VAL A 293 -11.89 -5.76 23.39
C VAL A 293 -11.62 -5.37 24.82
N ILE A 294 -12.65 -4.95 25.54
CA ILE A 294 -12.56 -4.67 26.97
C ILE A 294 -12.99 -5.91 27.74
N TYR A 295 -12.08 -6.42 28.56
CA TYR A 295 -12.31 -7.58 29.40
C TYR A 295 -12.33 -7.17 30.86
N ASN A 296 -13.42 -7.52 31.55
CA ASN A 296 -13.58 -7.32 32.98
C ASN A 296 -13.33 -8.66 33.68
N PRO A 297 -12.10 -8.94 34.17
CA PRO A 297 -11.82 -10.17 34.89
C PRO A 297 -12.53 -10.18 36.25
N GLY A 298 -12.75 -11.39 36.78
CA GLY A 298 -13.11 -11.57 38.19
C GLY A 298 -11.90 -11.34 39.11
N ASP A 299 -12.15 -11.15 40.41
CA ASP A 299 -11.12 -10.73 41.38
C ASP A 299 -9.94 -11.71 41.55
N GLU A 300 -10.11 -13.00 41.21
CA GLU A 300 -9.09 -14.06 41.38
C GLU A 300 -8.42 -14.52 40.06
N GLN A 301 -8.58 -13.80 38.95
CA GLN A 301 -8.03 -14.20 37.66
C GLN A 301 -6.68 -13.55 37.37
N ASP A 302 -5.59 -14.25 37.67
CA ASP A 302 -4.22 -13.80 37.34
C ASP A 302 -3.76 -14.20 35.93
N HIS A 303 -4.40 -15.22 35.33
CA HIS A 303 -4.04 -15.76 34.02
C HIS A 303 -5.28 -16.07 33.17
N LEU A 304 -5.27 -15.63 31.91
CA LEU A 304 -6.35 -15.92 30.97
C LEU A 304 -6.17 -17.30 30.33
N GLY A 305 -6.96 -18.24 30.84
CA GLY A 305 -7.11 -19.58 30.27
C GLY A 305 -7.92 -19.61 28.96
N SER A 306 -8.05 -20.79 28.39
CA SER A 306 -8.76 -20.99 27.11
C SER A 306 -10.22 -20.57 27.15
N ASP A 307 -10.92 -20.75 28.27
CA ASP A 307 -12.35 -20.44 28.37
C ASP A 307 -12.65 -18.94 28.22
N ALA A 308 -11.80 -18.08 28.78
CA ALA A 308 -11.91 -16.64 28.61
C ALA A 308 -11.52 -16.22 27.18
N LEU A 309 -10.46 -16.81 26.62
CA LEU A 309 -10.00 -16.51 25.26
C LEU A 309 -10.99 -16.99 24.18
N ASP A 310 -11.72 -18.08 24.44
CA ASP A 310 -12.76 -18.61 23.55
C ASP A 310 -13.95 -17.63 23.41
N GLN A 311 -14.13 -16.69 24.34
CA GLN A 311 -15.12 -15.61 24.24
C GLN A 311 -14.57 -14.37 23.50
N ILE A 312 -13.26 -14.12 23.60
CA ILE A 312 -12.59 -12.92 23.08
C ILE A 312 -12.14 -13.10 21.62
N PHE A 313 -11.49 -14.22 21.30
CA PHE A 313 -10.86 -14.43 20.00
C PHE A 313 -11.83 -14.51 18.81
N PRO A 314 -13.09 -14.97 18.96
CA PRO A 314 -14.08 -14.81 17.90
C PRO A 314 -14.33 -13.35 17.52
N LEU A 315 -14.27 -12.41 18.48
CA LEU A 315 -14.42 -10.98 18.22
C LEU A 315 -13.22 -10.45 17.44
N PHE A 316 -12.00 -10.84 17.82
CA PHE A 316 -10.79 -10.50 17.05
C PHE A 316 -10.81 -11.10 15.64
N ALA A 317 -11.28 -12.33 15.47
CA ALA A 317 -11.45 -12.95 14.17
C ALA A 317 -12.44 -12.15 13.29
N GLN A 318 -13.57 -11.71 13.84
CA GLN A 318 -14.53 -10.87 13.13
C GLN A 318 -13.93 -9.51 12.75
N HIS A 319 -13.18 -8.88 13.67
CA HIS A 319 -12.47 -7.64 13.41
C HIS A 319 -11.42 -7.80 12.30
N LEU A 320 -10.65 -8.90 12.31
CA LEU A 320 -9.68 -9.21 11.27
C LEU A 320 -10.35 -9.37 9.90
N LEU A 321 -11.44 -10.15 9.80
CA LEU A 321 -12.19 -10.30 8.56
C LEU A 321 -12.69 -8.94 8.04
N THR A 322 -13.18 -8.09 8.93
CA THR A 322 -13.65 -6.74 8.58
C THR A 322 -12.51 -5.86 8.07
N LEU A 323 -11.37 -5.84 8.77
CA LEU A 323 -10.19 -5.05 8.38
C LEU A 323 -9.59 -5.52 7.06
N LEU A 324 -9.58 -6.83 6.81
CA LEU A 324 -9.13 -7.41 5.53
C LEU A 324 -10.11 -7.12 4.38
N GLY A 325 -11.34 -6.69 4.68
CA GLY A 325 -12.36 -6.37 3.68
C GLY A 325 -13.13 -7.58 3.18
N VAL A 326 -13.20 -8.65 3.99
CA VAL A 326 -14.02 -9.83 3.68
C VAL A 326 -15.49 -9.42 3.72
N PRO A 327 -16.26 -9.65 2.64
CA PRO A 327 -17.67 -9.28 2.61
C PRO A 327 -18.49 -10.13 3.58
N SER A 328 -19.50 -9.50 4.20
CA SER A 328 -20.47 -10.22 5.01
C SER A 328 -21.40 -11.04 4.12
N VAL A 329 -21.80 -12.21 4.62
CA VAL A 329 -22.78 -13.04 3.95
C VAL A 329 -24.16 -12.36 4.06
N PRO A 330 -24.95 -12.29 2.97
CA PRO A 330 -26.30 -11.75 3.01
C PRO A 330 -27.17 -12.40 4.10
N ALA A 331 -28.02 -11.59 4.76
CA ALA A 331 -28.93 -12.07 5.79
C ALA A 331 -29.83 -13.20 5.28
N GLY A 332 -30.03 -14.22 6.11
CA GLY A 332 -30.85 -15.40 5.78
C GLY A 332 -30.09 -16.55 5.11
N ILE A 333 -28.78 -16.39 4.85
CA ILE A 333 -27.92 -17.46 4.35
C ILE A 333 -27.07 -18.02 5.48
N LYS A 334 -27.19 -19.32 5.74
CA LYS A 334 -26.35 -20.02 6.72
C LYS A 334 -25.06 -20.50 6.05
N THR A 335 -23.95 -20.35 6.76
CA THR A 335 -22.64 -20.86 6.36
C THR A 335 -22.12 -21.82 7.43
N PRO A 336 -21.73 -23.06 7.07
CA PRO A 336 -21.15 -24.01 8.01
C PRO A 336 -19.68 -23.68 8.33
N ASP A 337 -18.98 -23.06 7.37
CA ASP A 337 -17.59 -22.67 7.49
C ASP A 337 -17.45 -21.24 8.02
N ALA A 338 -16.38 -20.97 8.76
CA ALA A 338 -16.07 -19.62 9.22
C ALA A 338 -15.81 -18.63 8.06
N LEU A 339 -15.34 -19.14 6.90
CA LEU A 339 -15.03 -18.33 5.73
C LEU A 339 -15.29 -19.11 4.43
N SER A 340 -16.38 -18.76 3.75
CA SER A 340 -16.80 -19.46 2.54
C SER A 340 -15.94 -19.15 1.30
N ASP A 341 -15.94 -20.04 0.32
CA ASP A 341 -15.23 -19.83 -0.96
C ASP A 341 -15.77 -18.61 -1.72
N TRP A 342 -17.08 -18.32 -1.60
CA TRP A 342 -17.69 -17.13 -2.20
C TRP A 342 -17.13 -15.84 -1.61
N GLN A 343 -16.96 -15.79 -0.29
CA GLN A 343 -16.37 -14.62 0.38
C GLN A 343 -14.90 -14.43 0.00
N ILE A 344 -14.14 -15.52 -0.10
CA ILE A 344 -12.73 -15.48 -0.56
C ILE A 344 -12.66 -14.97 -2.00
N ASP A 345 -13.48 -15.49 -2.90
CA ASP A 345 -13.45 -15.02 -4.29
C ASP A 345 -13.89 -13.57 -4.43
N ALA A 346 -14.91 -13.15 -3.67
CA ALA A 346 -15.34 -11.76 -3.65
C ALA A 346 -14.22 -10.85 -3.13
N LEU A 347 -13.47 -11.28 -2.10
CA LEU A 347 -12.27 -10.58 -1.64
C LEU A 347 -11.18 -10.54 -2.73
N LEU A 348 -10.89 -11.67 -3.40
CA LEU A 348 -9.93 -11.75 -4.50
C LEU A 348 -10.29 -10.78 -5.63
N ARG A 349 -11.57 -10.74 -6.05
CA ARG A 349 -12.04 -9.79 -7.07
C ARG A 349 -11.85 -8.34 -6.62
N ARG A 350 -12.29 -8.02 -5.41
CA ARG A 350 -12.18 -6.67 -4.84
C ARG A 350 -10.72 -6.21 -4.81
N ARG A 351 -9.82 -7.03 -4.26
CA ARG A 351 -8.38 -6.71 -4.19
C ARG A 351 -7.73 -6.68 -5.58
N ALA A 352 -8.15 -7.54 -6.50
CA ALA A 352 -7.64 -7.51 -7.87
C ALA A 352 -7.99 -6.20 -8.59
N ILE A 353 -9.24 -5.74 -8.45
CA ILE A 353 -9.71 -4.47 -9.02
C ILE A 353 -8.99 -3.28 -8.36
N GLU A 354 -8.92 -3.26 -7.02
CA GLU A 354 -8.26 -2.21 -6.25
C GLU A 354 -6.77 -2.09 -6.61
N THR A 355 -6.02 -3.19 -6.58
CA THR A 355 -4.58 -3.20 -6.87
C THR A 355 -4.28 -2.90 -8.33
N ASN A 356 -5.08 -3.40 -9.27
CA ASN A 356 -4.95 -3.05 -10.69
C ASN A 356 -5.14 -1.54 -10.92
N GLN A 357 -6.17 -0.96 -10.31
CA GLN A 357 -6.43 0.48 -10.41
C GLN A 357 -5.30 1.28 -9.74
N GLY A 358 -4.89 0.90 -8.53
CA GLY A 358 -3.78 1.52 -7.81
C GLY A 358 -2.47 1.46 -8.58
N ALA A 359 -2.15 0.33 -9.23
CA ALA A 359 -0.94 0.18 -10.04
C ALA A 359 -0.95 1.15 -11.22
N ARG A 360 -2.08 1.27 -11.92
CA ARG A 360 -2.27 2.22 -13.03
C ARG A 360 -2.11 3.66 -12.58
N ASP A 361 -2.70 4.03 -11.44
CA ASP A 361 -2.63 5.38 -10.90
C ASP A 361 -1.21 5.74 -10.43
N ILE A 362 -0.49 4.80 -9.84
CA ILE A 362 0.92 4.98 -9.45
C ILE A 362 1.81 5.10 -10.69
N LEU A 363 1.65 4.24 -11.70
CA LEU A 363 2.44 4.33 -12.94
C LEU A 363 2.20 5.66 -13.66
N LYS A 364 0.95 6.12 -13.73
CA LYS A 364 0.59 7.44 -14.27
C LYS A 364 1.25 8.56 -13.48
N SER A 365 1.12 8.54 -12.16
CA SER A 365 1.73 9.53 -11.27
C SER A 365 3.26 9.53 -11.37
N THR A 366 3.88 8.36 -11.53
CA THR A 366 5.33 8.22 -11.73
C THR A 366 5.77 8.91 -13.01
N VAL A 367 5.09 8.65 -14.13
CA VAL A 367 5.40 9.29 -15.42
C VAL A 367 5.16 10.80 -15.36
N THR A 368 4.05 11.24 -14.75
CA THR A 368 3.77 12.67 -14.55
C THR A 368 4.87 13.35 -13.73
N LEU A 369 5.24 12.76 -12.59
CA LEU A 369 6.27 13.30 -11.70
C LEU A 369 7.63 13.42 -12.40
N VAL A 370 8.04 12.39 -13.12
CA VAL A 370 9.30 12.39 -13.90
C VAL A 370 9.27 13.42 -15.03
N ASN A 371 8.10 13.72 -15.60
CA ASN A 371 7.96 14.74 -16.65
C ASN A 371 7.95 16.17 -16.09
N GLU A 372 7.29 16.39 -14.96
CA GLU A 372 7.17 17.70 -14.32
C GLU A 372 8.47 18.13 -13.62
N LEU A 373 9.24 17.18 -13.10
CA LEU A 373 10.51 17.44 -12.42
C LEU A 373 11.68 17.10 -13.35
N GLU A 374 12.17 18.09 -14.12
CA GLU A 374 13.22 17.91 -15.14
C GLU A 374 14.49 17.24 -14.61
N ASN A 375 14.80 17.47 -13.33
CA ASN A 375 15.99 16.94 -12.65
C ASN A 375 15.73 15.66 -11.85
N MET A 376 14.58 14.99 -11.98
CA MET A 376 14.33 13.73 -11.27
C MET A 376 15.26 12.62 -11.78
N PRO A 377 16.09 12.00 -10.92
CA PRO A 377 16.92 10.88 -11.31
C PRO A 377 16.05 9.65 -11.55
N VAL A 378 16.30 8.94 -12.64
CA VAL A 378 15.64 7.67 -12.94
C VAL A 378 16.73 6.66 -13.26
N GLY A 379 17.11 5.89 -12.23
CA GLY A 379 18.07 4.82 -12.35
C GLY A 379 17.48 3.55 -12.97
N LYS A 380 18.35 2.60 -13.28
CA LYS A 380 17.97 1.33 -13.90
C LYS A 380 16.97 0.51 -13.07
N VAL A 381 17.10 0.52 -11.75
CA VAL A 381 16.19 -0.22 -10.84
C VAL A 381 14.74 0.26 -11.01
N VAL A 382 14.52 1.57 -11.01
CA VAL A 382 13.20 2.17 -11.20
C VAL A 382 12.66 1.84 -12.59
N GLN A 383 13.49 1.95 -13.62
CA GLN A 383 13.09 1.60 -14.98
C GLN A 383 12.67 0.13 -15.11
N ASP A 384 13.46 -0.79 -14.55
CA ASP A 384 13.19 -2.23 -14.55
C ASP A 384 11.90 -2.56 -13.77
N GLU A 385 11.69 -1.92 -12.60
CA GLU A 385 10.47 -2.11 -11.80
C GLU A 385 9.21 -1.59 -12.53
N VAL A 386 9.29 -0.44 -13.21
CA VAL A 386 8.18 0.09 -14.04
C VAL A 386 7.89 -0.85 -15.22
N GLN A 387 8.92 -1.36 -15.89
CA GLN A 387 8.73 -2.31 -17.00
C GLN A 387 8.14 -3.63 -16.51
N ALA A 388 8.61 -4.14 -15.37
CA ALA A 388 8.08 -5.35 -14.75
C ALA A 388 6.60 -5.17 -14.35
N ALA A 389 6.25 -4.03 -13.74
CA ALA A 389 4.87 -3.71 -13.40
C ALA A 389 3.95 -3.71 -14.64
N LEU A 390 4.38 -3.08 -15.74
CA LEU A 390 3.64 -3.11 -17.01
C LEU A 390 3.48 -4.52 -17.57
N SER A 391 4.54 -5.32 -17.52
CA SER A 391 4.47 -6.72 -17.99
C SER A 391 3.51 -7.57 -17.14
N ALA A 392 3.41 -7.31 -15.84
CA ALA A 392 2.47 -7.96 -14.95
C ALA A 392 1.01 -7.57 -15.27
N LEU A 393 0.75 -6.29 -15.59
CA LEU A 393 -0.56 -5.81 -16.06
C LEU A 393 -0.96 -6.43 -17.41
N GLU A 394 -0.03 -6.50 -18.36
CA GLU A 394 -0.28 -7.13 -19.66
C GLU A 394 -0.66 -8.61 -19.50
N ARG A 395 0.08 -9.33 -18.64
CA ARG A 395 -0.21 -10.73 -18.30
C ARG A 395 -1.53 -10.88 -17.57
N LEU A 396 -1.84 -9.98 -16.63
CA LEU A 396 -3.12 -9.94 -15.92
C LEU A 396 -4.27 -9.93 -16.91
N HIS A 397 -4.27 -9.03 -17.89
CA HIS A 397 -5.35 -8.96 -18.87
C HIS A 397 -5.46 -10.19 -19.79
N SER A 398 -4.36 -10.92 -20.00
CA SER A 398 -4.36 -12.15 -20.80
C SER A 398 -4.87 -13.39 -20.02
N LEU A 399 -4.72 -13.38 -18.68
CA LEU A 399 -5.01 -14.52 -17.81
C LEU A 399 -6.22 -14.32 -16.90
N SER A 400 -6.72 -13.08 -16.75
CA SER A 400 -7.86 -12.77 -15.87
C SER A 400 -9.12 -13.54 -16.22
N SER A 401 -9.28 -13.92 -17.48
CA SER A 401 -10.40 -14.73 -17.98
C SER A 401 -10.31 -16.21 -17.59
N LYS A 402 -9.14 -16.70 -17.18
CA LYS A 402 -8.88 -18.12 -16.90
C LYS A 402 -8.88 -18.43 -15.41
N SER A 403 -8.34 -17.53 -14.58
CA SER A 403 -8.09 -17.80 -13.18
C SER A 403 -8.17 -16.51 -12.35
N LEU A 404 -9.05 -16.52 -11.36
CA LEU A 404 -9.23 -15.39 -10.44
C LEU A 404 -8.03 -15.23 -9.50
N THR A 405 -7.42 -16.33 -9.07
CA THR A 405 -6.24 -16.31 -8.20
C THR A 405 -5.03 -15.74 -8.93
N ASP A 406 -4.83 -16.12 -10.19
CA ASP A 406 -3.77 -15.54 -11.02
C ASP A 406 -4.01 -14.04 -11.28
N ALA A 407 -5.27 -13.64 -11.47
CA ALA A 407 -5.63 -12.23 -11.61
C ALA A 407 -5.26 -11.42 -10.37
N ALA A 408 -5.65 -11.88 -9.18
CA ALA A 408 -5.33 -11.20 -7.92
C ALA A 408 -3.83 -11.17 -7.64
N ARG A 409 -3.10 -12.25 -7.96
CA ARG A 409 -1.64 -12.32 -7.80
C ARG A 409 -0.92 -11.33 -8.72
N LEU A 410 -1.25 -11.33 -10.02
CA LEU A 410 -0.60 -10.46 -11.01
C LEU A 410 -0.93 -8.98 -10.79
N SER A 411 -2.16 -8.65 -10.39
CA SER A 411 -2.53 -7.26 -10.07
C SER A 411 -1.79 -6.75 -8.82
N SER A 412 -1.66 -7.60 -7.79
CA SER A 412 -0.87 -7.29 -6.59
C SER A 412 0.63 -7.14 -6.89
N GLU A 413 1.18 -8.02 -7.72
CA GLU A 413 2.57 -7.94 -8.19
C GLU A 413 2.82 -6.60 -8.91
N ALA A 414 1.94 -6.23 -9.85
CA ALA A 414 2.01 -4.96 -10.55
C ALA A 414 1.94 -3.77 -9.59
N TYR A 415 1.03 -3.79 -8.62
CA TYR A 415 0.88 -2.75 -7.61
C TYR A 415 2.14 -2.60 -6.74
N THR A 416 2.72 -3.72 -6.31
CA THR A 416 3.92 -3.74 -5.47
C THR A 416 5.14 -3.22 -6.23
N LEU A 417 5.32 -3.63 -7.49
CA LEU A 417 6.40 -3.15 -8.35
C LEU A 417 6.24 -1.65 -8.67
N ALA A 418 5.04 -1.20 -9.00
CA ALA A 418 4.77 0.22 -9.24
C ALA A 418 5.02 1.07 -7.98
N SER A 419 4.56 0.60 -6.82
CA SER A 419 4.78 1.28 -5.53
C SER A 419 6.27 1.37 -5.19
N ARG A 420 7.01 0.27 -5.36
CA ARG A 420 8.47 0.25 -5.13
C ARG A 420 9.21 1.22 -6.04
N ALA A 421 8.83 1.28 -7.32
CA ALA A 421 9.41 2.21 -8.26
C ALA A 421 9.16 3.66 -7.83
N PHE A 422 7.91 3.99 -7.45
CA PHE A 422 7.50 5.34 -7.05
C PHE A 422 8.18 5.82 -5.76
N PHE A 423 8.29 4.94 -4.74
CA PHE A 423 8.91 5.26 -3.44
C PHE A 423 10.40 4.92 -3.38
N ASN A 424 11.05 4.69 -4.51
CA ASN A 424 12.47 4.38 -4.54
C ASN A 424 13.28 5.56 -3.93
N PRO A 425 14.20 5.30 -2.98
CA PRO A 425 14.99 6.35 -2.32
C PRO A 425 15.72 7.27 -3.29
N ASP A 426 16.19 6.75 -4.43
CA ASP A 426 16.94 7.53 -5.42
C ASP A 426 16.07 8.63 -6.05
N MET A 427 14.78 8.37 -6.29
CA MET A 427 13.85 9.37 -6.84
C MET A 427 13.50 10.45 -5.81
N LEU A 428 13.48 10.12 -4.52
CA LEU A 428 13.14 11.05 -3.44
C LEU A 428 14.32 11.94 -3.03
N ALA A 429 15.56 11.45 -3.15
CA ALA A 429 16.76 12.12 -2.65
C ALA A 429 17.01 13.52 -3.26
N MET A 430 16.61 13.75 -4.50
CA MET A 430 16.83 15.05 -5.18
C MET A 430 15.70 16.07 -4.95
N LEU A 431 14.56 15.67 -4.39
CA LEU A 431 13.59 16.63 -3.86
C LEU A 431 14.20 17.46 -2.71
N TYR A 432 15.17 16.90 -1.98
CA TYR A 432 15.81 17.54 -0.84
C TYR A 432 16.96 18.50 -1.21
N PHE A 433 17.52 18.42 -2.43
CA PHE A 433 18.61 19.29 -2.88
C PHE A 433 18.42 19.79 -4.32
N PRO A 434 17.53 20.78 -4.53
CA PRO A 434 17.32 21.41 -5.82
C PRO A 434 18.61 21.97 -6.45
N THR A 435 18.67 21.96 -7.78
CA THR A 435 19.82 22.45 -8.56
C THR A 435 20.14 23.92 -8.31
N GLU A 436 19.13 24.70 -7.94
CA GLU A 436 19.23 26.14 -7.64
C GLU A 436 20.13 26.37 -6.42
N HIS A 437 20.01 25.51 -5.39
CA HIS A 437 20.87 25.58 -4.21
C HIS A 437 22.30 25.13 -4.53
N LYS A 438 22.47 24.15 -5.44
CA LYS A 438 23.79 23.78 -5.96
C LYS A 438 24.45 24.99 -6.63
N TYR A 439 23.77 25.67 -7.54
CA TYR A 439 24.32 26.88 -8.18
C TYR A 439 24.58 28.01 -7.19
N ALA A 440 23.70 28.24 -6.21
CA ALA A 440 23.88 29.28 -5.21
C ALA A 440 25.16 29.08 -4.36
N VAL A 441 25.50 27.83 -4.03
CA VAL A 441 26.71 27.49 -3.27
C VAL A 441 27.97 27.57 -4.15
N TYR A 442 27.91 27.04 -5.38
CA TYR A 442 29.10 26.94 -6.24
C TYR A 442 29.42 28.23 -7.00
N THR A 443 28.44 29.07 -7.31
CA THR A 443 28.64 30.27 -8.13
C THR A 443 29.65 31.25 -7.51
N PRO A 444 29.60 31.61 -6.22
CA PRO A 444 30.61 32.51 -5.62
C PRO A 444 32.03 31.94 -5.66
N LEU A 445 32.17 30.63 -5.38
CA LEU A 445 33.45 29.93 -5.41
C LEU A 445 34.07 29.98 -6.80
N PHE A 446 33.33 29.56 -7.84
CA PHE A 446 33.83 29.57 -9.21
C PHE A 446 33.95 30.97 -9.80
N ALA A 447 33.03 31.89 -9.49
CA ALA A 447 33.11 33.27 -9.97
C ALA A 447 34.42 33.94 -9.54
N SER A 448 34.84 33.75 -8.29
CA SER A 448 36.09 34.31 -7.78
C SER A 448 37.34 33.80 -8.51
N ALA A 449 37.33 32.55 -8.97
CA ALA A 449 38.45 31.93 -9.70
C ALA A 449 38.40 32.19 -11.22
N VAL A 450 37.21 32.14 -11.82
CA VAL A 450 37.01 32.19 -13.28
C VAL A 450 37.04 33.62 -13.82
N ILE A 451 36.49 34.61 -13.09
CA ILE A 451 36.43 36.00 -13.56
C ILE A 451 37.83 36.58 -13.82
N PRO A 452 38.83 36.45 -12.92
CA PRO A 452 40.18 36.94 -13.19
C PRO A 452 40.84 36.22 -14.37
N LEU A 453 40.57 34.92 -14.54
CA LEU A 453 41.13 34.10 -15.61
C LEU A 453 40.60 34.52 -16.99
N ILE A 454 39.29 34.81 -17.08
CA ILE A 454 38.66 35.38 -18.28
C ILE A 454 39.23 36.77 -18.58
N ALA A 455 39.32 37.64 -17.57
CA ALA A 455 39.87 38.98 -17.74
C ALA A 455 41.32 38.94 -18.26
N ALA A 456 42.15 38.03 -17.74
CA ALA A 456 43.52 37.80 -18.20
C ALA A 456 43.56 37.32 -19.65
N ALA A 457 42.71 36.36 -20.02
CA ALA A 457 42.64 35.84 -21.39
C ALA A 457 42.18 36.90 -22.40
N VAL A 458 41.16 37.70 -22.06
CA VAL A 458 40.66 38.80 -22.92
C VAL A 458 41.73 39.86 -23.11
N ARG A 459 42.41 40.29 -22.03
CA ARG A 459 43.50 41.27 -22.13
C ARG A 459 44.63 40.78 -23.02
N GLU A 460 45.04 39.52 -22.88
CA GLU A 460 46.10 38.94 -23.70
C GLU A 460 45.68 38.82 -25.17
N LEU A 461 44.44 38.45 -25.45
CA LEU A 461 43.91 38.33 -26.81
C LEU A 461 43.82 39.69 -27.52
N LEU A 462 43.42 40.74 -26.79
CA LEU A 462 43.46 42.12 -27.29
C LEU A 462 44.89 42.60 -27.53
N ALA A 463 45.83 42.31 -26.63
CA ALA A 463 47.24 42.65 -26.79
C ALA A 463 47.86 41.96 -28.01
N TRP A 464 47.58 40.67 -28.20
CA TRP A 464 48.03 39.90 -29.36
C TRP A 464 47.47 40.45 -30.68
N ARG A 465 46.18 40.83 -30.71
CA ARG A 465 45.56 41.47 -31.89
C ARG A 465 46.22 42.81 -32.23
N LYS A 466 46.48 43.66 -31.22
CA LYS A 466 47.20 44.94 -31.42
C LYS A 466 48.63 44.72 -31.92
N GLN A 467 49.36 43.75 -31.39
CA GLN A 467 50.71 43.39 -31.85
C GLN A 467 50.72 42.87 -33.29
N LYS A 468 49.70 42.09 -33.69
CA LYS A 468 49.54 41.63 -35.09
C LYS A 468 49.21 42.79 -36.03
N ALA A 469 48.31 43.69 -35.64
CA ALA A 469 47.98 44.87 -36.43
C ALA A 469 49.19 45.81 -36.61
N ALA A 470 49.98 46.02 -35.55
CA ALA A 470 51.21 46.82 -35.62
C ALA A 470 52.29 46.16 -36.50
N LYS A 471 52.41 44.83 -36.48
CA LYS A 471 53.32 44.10 -37.38
C LYS A 471 52.85 44.09 -38.84
N ALA A 472 51.55 44.13 -39.10
CA ALA A 472 50.99 44.23 -40.45
C ALA A 472 51.07 45.66 -41.03
N ALA A 473 51.13 46.68 -40.17
CA ALA A 473 51.28 48.09 -40.57
C ALA A 473 52.75 48.56 -40.66
N ALA A 474 53.72 47.70 -40.33
CA ALA A 474 55.14 48.00 -40.51
C ALA A 474 55.52 47.80 -41.99
N PRO A 475 56.06 48.80 -42.70
CA PRO A 475 56.49 48.63 -44.08
C PRO A 475 57.63 47.61 -44.13
N VAL A 476 57.51 46.64 -45.05
CA VAL A 476 58.60 45.74 -45.43
C VAL A 476 59.71 46.63 -45.99
N GLN A 477 60.85 46.69 -45.29
CA GLN A 477 62.08 47.26 -45.84
C GLN A 477 62.69 46.32 -46.87
#